data_AF-A0A9P5JN02-F1
#
_entry.id   AF-A0A9P5JN02-F1
#
_cell.length_a   1.000
_cell.length_b   1.000
_cell.length_c   1.000
_cell.angle_alpha   90.00
_cell.angle_beta   90.00
_cell.angle_gamma   90.00
#
_symmetry.space_group_name_H-M   'P 1'
#
loop_
_entity.id
_entity.type
_entity.pdbx_description
1 polymer ?
#
loop_
_entity_poly.entity_id
_entity_poly.type
_entity_poly.pdbx_seq_one_letter_code
_entity_poly.pdbx_strand_id
1 'polypeptide(L)'
;MAPTAGATDETTRASEDNPGVQLVKTLREQVDDLLQQVSQLNGKLVQSYDRISELEIERAQHLSALNTGLLVEKSSITTELTRLMERVQEETAQRGLAENAKQEIEKDLDDLSANLFNQANTMVAEARFARAMSERKADEAEATLRSTEEVVGALQTQMQSLIEEKDRAEQESQELRQLMGKGKWVPNDSALSPLEMAPKLSTTYLPYQEFLLFNSHLRSIRSSREPPPLIITLIQLAFLSRLQNEDSDPTLRLDFAPSLN
;
A
#
# COMPACT_ATOMS: atom_id res chain seq x y z
N MET A 1 51.73 -112.28 -77.51
CA MET A 1 50.78 -112.77 -78.52
C MET A 1 49.45 -112.06 -78.33
N ALA A 2 49.12 -111.11 -79.22
CA ALA A 2 47.74 -110.72 -79.53
C ALA A 2 47.17 -111.72 -80.56
N PRO A 3 45.93 -111.61 -81.11
CA PRO A 3 44.76 -110.74 -80.83
C PRO A 3 43.41 -111.52 -80.80
N THR A 4 42.26 -110.83 -80.63
CA THR A 4 40.88 -111.07 -81.19
C THR A 4 39.88 -110.32 -80.30
N ALA A 5 39.40 -109.10 -80.56
CA ALA A 5 38.76 -108.49 -81.73
C ALA A 5 37.43 -109.15 -82.14
N GLY A 6 36.32 -108.49 -81.75
CA GLY A 6 35.11 -108.31 -82.55
C GLY A 6 34.16 -109.49 -82.70
N ALA A 7 33.01 -109.44 -82.01
CA ALA A 7 31.68 -109.78 -82.53
C ALA A 7 30.68 -109.94 -81.36
N THR A 8 30.04 -108.86 -80.92
CA THR A 8 28.72 -108.86 -80.27
C THR A 8 28.11 -107.43 -80.19
N ASP A 9 28.50 -106.50 -81.07
CA ASP A 9 27.98 -105.10 -81.06
C ASP A 9 27.08 -104.76 -82.26
N GLU A 10 26.43 -105.75 -82.89
CA GLU A 10 25.55 -105.51 -84.04
C GLU A 10 24.08 -105.92 -83.86
N THR A 11 23.72 -106.60 -82.77
CA THR A 11 22.29 -106.89 -82.48
C THR A 11 21.65 -105.86 -81.55
N THR A 12 22.44 -105.06 -80.84
CA THR A 12 21.92 -104.00 -79.93
C THR A 12 21.57 -102.71 -80.67
N ARG A 13 22.19 -102.45 -81.83
CA ARG A 13 21.94 -101.22 -82.63
C ARG A 13 20.67 -101.30 -83.50
N ALA A 14 20.17 -102.50 -83.80
CA ALA A 14 18.97 -102.66 -84.63
C ALA A 14 17.64 -102.46 -83.86
N SER A 15 17.67 -102.39 -82.52
CA SER A 15 16.48 -102.13 -81.69
C SER A 15 16.25 -100.64 -81.37
N GLU A 16 17.23 -99.77 -81.62
CA GLU A 16 17.15 -98.32 -81.32
C GLU A 16 16.41 -97.52 -82.40
N ASP A 17 16.35 -98.03 -83.64
CA ASP A 17 15.68 -97.39 -84.79
C ASP A 17 14.27 -97.93 -85.07
N ASN A 18 13.72 -98.76 -84.18
CA ASN A 18 12.32 -99.15 -84.28
C ASN A 18 11.44 -97.93 -83.94
N PRO A 19 10.57 -97.45 -84.86
CA PRO A 19 9.75 -96.26 -84.62
C PRO A 19 8.85 -96.39 -83.39
N GLY A 20 8.45 -97.62 -83.03
CA GLY A 20 7.71 -97.88 -81.80
C GLY A 20 8.53 -97.67 -80.52
N VAL A 21 9.82 -98.00 -80.54
CA VAL A 21 10.74 -97.80 -79.41
C VAL A 21 11.07 -96.32 -79.23
N GLN A 22 11.23 -95.57 -80.32
CA GLN A 22 11.42 -94.12 -80.29
C GLN A 22 10.18 -93.40 -79.74
N LEU A 23 8.97 -93.75 -80.20
CA LEU A 23 7.73 -93.18 -79.67
C LEU A 23 7.56 -93.46 -78.17
N VAL A 24 7.83 -94.69 -77.73
CA VAL A 24 7.78 -95.06 -76.30
C VAL A 24 8.82 -94.28 -75.50
N LYS A 25 10.02 -94.02 -76.04
CA LYS A 25 11.04 -93.20 -75.40
C LYS A 25 10.60 -91.74 -75.26
N THR A 26 10.09 -91.13 -76.34
CA THR A 26 9.60 -89.75 -76.32
C THR A 26 8.41 -89.57 -75.38
N LEU A 27 7.47 -90.53 -75.37
CA LEU A 27 6.34 -90.51 -74.44
C LEU A 27 6.81 -90.67 -72.98
N ARG A 28 7.84 -91.48 -72.71
CA ARG A 28 8.44 -91.60 -71.37
C ARG A 28 9.10 -90.29 -70.93
N GLU A 29 9.91 -89.68 -71.79
CA GLU A 29 10.54 -88.38 -71.53
C GLU A 29 9.48 -87.29 -71.26
N GLN A 30 8.40 -87.25 -72.05
CA GLN A 30 7.28 -86.34 -71.82
C GLN A 30 6.54 -86.62 -70.50
N VAL A 31 6.34 -87.89 -70.15
CA VAL A 31 5.74 -88.27 -68.86
C VAL A 31 6.64 -87.86 -67.69
N ASP A 32 7.95 -88.05 -67.81
CA ASP A 32 8.93 -87.66 -66.79
C ASP A 32 9.00 -86.13 -66.62
N ASP A 33 9.01 -85.37 -67.71
CA ASP A 33 8.95 -83.91 -67.70
C ASP A 33 7.65 -83.40 -67.08
N LEU A 34 6.51 -84.01 -67.43
CA LEU A 34 5.21 -83.69 -66.83
C LEU A 34 5.17 -84.01 -65.34
N LEU A 35 5.74 -85.15 -64.92
CA LEU A 35 5.85 -85.50 -63.49
C LEU A 35 6.74 -84.52 -62.73
N GLN A 36 7.85 -84.10 -63.32
CA GLN A 36 8.72 -83.09 -62.74
C GLN A 36 8.00 -81.74 -62.62
N GLN A 37 7.27 -81.33 -63.66
CA GLN A 37 6.48 -80.09 -63.65
C GLN A 37 5.38 -80.14 -62.59
N VAL A 38 4.63 -81.24 -62.49
CA VAL A 38 3.62 -81.45 -61.45
C VAL A 38 4.25 -81.41 -60.06
N SER A 39 5.41 -82.04 -59.86
CA SER A 39 6.13 -82.00 -58.59
C SER A 39 6.59 -80.58 -58.23
N GLN A 40 7.08 -79.80 -59.19
CA GLN A 40 7.48 -78.41 -58.97
C GLN A 40 6.28 -77.50 -58.66
N LEU A 41 5.18 -77.66 -59.40
CA LEU A 41 3.95 -76.90 -59.18
C LEU A 41 3.33 -77.24 -57.82
N ASN A 42 3.29 -78.52 -57.45
CA ASN A 42 2.87 -78.95 -56.11
C ASN A 42 3.77 -78.35 -55.03
N GLY A 43 5.09 -78.31 -55.23
CA GLY A 43 6.01 -77.63 -54.30
C GLY A 43 5.71 -76.14 -54.13
N LYS A 44 5.48 -75.42 -55.23
CA LYS A 44 5.09 -74.00 -55.19
C LYS A 44 3.73 -73.79 -54.54
N LEU A 45 2.79 -74.72 -54.78
CA LEU A 45 1.46 -74.67 -54.19
C LEU A 45 1.54 -74.86 -52.67
N VAL A 46 2.31 -75.83 -52.19
CA VAL A 46 2.57 -76.03 -50.76
C VAL A 46 3.20 -74.80 -50.13
N GLN A 47 4.24 -74.24 -50.75
CA GLN A 47 4.87 -73.00 -50.27
C GLN A 47 3.89 -71.81 -50.22
N SER A 48 2.99 -71.72 -51.21
CA SER A 48 1.94 -70.70 -51.20
C SER A 48 0.94 -70.93 -50.07
N TYR A 49 0.58 -72.18 -49.78
CA TYR A 49 -0.31 -72.50 -48.65
C TYR A 49 0.34 -72.17 -47.31
N ASP A 50 1.61 -72.50 -47.12
CA ASP A 50 2.35 -72.16 -45.91
C ASP A 50 2.41 -70.64 -45.74
N ARG A 51 2.73 -69.91 -46.81
CA ARG A 51 2.79 -68.44 -46.80
C ARG A 51 1.44 -67.79 -46.49
N ILE A 52 0.35 -68.31 -47.07
CA ILE A 52 -1.00 -67.81 -46.79
C ILE A 52 -1.37 -68.11 -45.34
N SER A 53 -1.07 -69.31 -44.84
CA SER A 53 -1.32 -69.68 -43.45
C SER A 53 -0.57 -68.78 -42.47
N GLU A 54 0.70 -68.45 -42.74
CA GLU A 54 1.48 -67.50 -41.94
C GLU A 54 0.82 -66.12 -41.89
N LEU A 55 0.47 -65.57 -43.06
CA LEU A 55 -0.18 -64.25 -43.17
C LEU A 55 -1.56 -64.22 -42.51
N GLU A 56 -2.32 -65.31 -42.57
CA GLU A 56 -3.61 -65.43 -41.90
C GLU A 56 -3.46 -65.44 -40.37
N ILE A 57 -2.45 -66.12 -39.85
CA ILE A 57 -2.13 -66.11 -38.41
C ILE A 57 -1.72 -64.70 -37.97
N GLU A 58 -0.81 -64.04 -38.69
CA GLU A 58 -0.40 -62.67 -38.40
C GLU A 58 -1.58 -61.70 -38.43
N ARG A 59 -2.44 -61.80 -39.45
CA ARG A 59 -3.66 -61.00 -39.55
C ARG A 59 -4.59 -61.25 -38.37
N ALA A 60 -4.80 -62.51 -37.98
CA ALA A 60 -5.65 -62.86 -36.84
C ALA A 60 -5.08 -62.30 -35.53
N GLN A 61 -3.75 -62.35 -35.35
CA GLN A 61 -3.06 -61.74 -34.22
C GLN A 61 -3.20 -60.21 -34.22
N HIS A 62 -3.02 -59.55 -35.36
CA HIS A 62 -3.22 -58.10 -35.50
C HIS A 62 -4.65 -57.66 -35.19
N LEU A 63 -5.64 -58.39 -35.71
CA LEU A 63 -7.06 -58.13 -35.41
C LEU A 63 -7.37 -58.38 -33.93
N SER A 64 -6.83 -59.45 -33.35
CA SER A 64 -6.97 -59.69 -31.92
C SER A 64 -6.33 -58.57 -31.10
N ALA A 65 -5.16 -58.07 -31.47
CA ALA A 65 -4.46 -56.99 -30.77
C ALA A 65 -5.18 -55.63 -30.87
N LEU A 66 -5.83 -55.36 -32.01
CA LEU A 66 -6.74 -54.22 -32.17
C LEU A 66 -7.99 -54.38 -31.29
N ASN A 67 -8.60 -55.56 -31.29
CA ASN A 67 -9.80 -55.85 -30.50
C ASN A 67 -9.55 -55.87 -28.99
N THR A 68 -8.36 -56.31 -28.55
CA THR A 68 -7.96 -56.25 -27.14
C THR A 68 -7.52 -54.85 -26.72
N GLY A 69 -7.49 -53.89 -27.65
CA GLY A 69 -7.14 -52.50 -27.38
C GLY A 69 -5.64 -52.28 -27.11
N LEU A 70 -4.80 -53.29 -27.32
CA LEU A 70 -3.35 -53.17 -27.18
C LEU A 70 -2.74 -52.35 -28.33
N LEU A 71 -3.32 -52.49 -29.53
CA LEU A 71 -2.91 -51.75 -30.70
C LEU A 71 -3.97 -50.68 -30.98
N VAL A 72 -3.54 -49.40 -31.00
CA VAL A 72 -4.40 -48.26 -31.33
C VAL A 72 -3.81 -47.56 -32.53
N GLU A 73 -4.66 -47.04 -33.41
CA GLU A 73 -4.20 -46.30 -34.58
C GLU A 73 -3.39 -45.08 -34.17
N LYS A 74 -2.24 -44.87 -34.83
CA LYS A 74 -1.39 -43.70 -34.59
C LYS A 74 -2.16 -42.39 -34.78
N SER A 75 -3.06 -42.33 -35.76
CA SER A 75 -3.97 -41.21 -36.00
C SER A 75 -4.79 -40.87 -34.75
N SER A 76 -5.42 -41.87 -34.13
CA SER A 76 -6.23 -41.69 -32.91
C SER A 76 -5.41 -41.19 -31.72
N ILE A 77 -4.18 -41.70 -31.54
CA ILE A 77 -3.28 -41.21 -30.48
C ILE A 77 -2.90 -39.76 -30.74
N THR A 78 -2.56 -39.41 -31.99
CA THR A 78 -2.17 -38.04 -32.33
C THR A 78 -3.34 -37.06 -32.14
N THR A 79 -4.57 -37.45 -32.48
CA THR A 79 -5.74 -36.58 -32.27
C THR A 79 -6.03 -36.35 -30.79
N GLU A 80 -5.96 -37.40 -29.96
CA GLU A 80 -6.19 -37.25 -28.52
C GLU A 80 -5.05 -36.48 -27.85
N LEU A 81 -3.81 -36.66 -28.28
CA LEU A 81 -2.68 -35.87 -27.79
C LEU A 81 -2.85 -34.39 -28.14
N THR A 82 -3.20 -34.06 -29.38
CA THR A 82 -3.46 -32.67 -29.79
C THR A 82 -4.60 -32.07 -28.97
N ARG A 83 -5.69 -32.81 -28.77
CA ARG A 83 -6.84 -32.36 -27.95
C ARG A 83 -6.44 -32.11 -26.49
N LEU A 84 -5.64 -32.99 -25.90
CA LEU A 84 -5.17 -32.82 -24.54
C LEU A 84 -4.20 -31.63 -24.42
N MET A 85 -3.30 -31.46 -25.41
CA MET A 85 -2.40 -30.32 -25.46
C MET A 85 -3.17 -29.00 -25.58
N GLU A 86 -4.20 -28.94 -26.41
CA GLU A 86 -5.08 -27.78 -26.52
C GLU A 86 -5.78 -27.48 -25.18
N ARG A 87 -6.36 -28.50 -24.53
CA ARG A 87 -6.99 -28.33 -23.22
C ARG A 87 -6.02 -27.84 -22.14
N VAL A 88 -4.80 -28.37 -22.12
CA VAL A 88 -3.75 -27.93 -21.20
C VAL A 88 -3.33 -26.49 -21.52
N GLN A 89 -3.19 -26.13 -22.80
CA GLN A 89 -2.87 -24.77 -23.20
C GLN A 89 -3.95 -23.77 -22.78
N GLU A 90 -5.23 -24.09 -23.03
CA GLU A 90 -6.36 -23.28 -22.58
C GLU A 90 -6.38 -23.11 -21.05
N GLU A 91 -6.18 -24.21 -20.31
CA GLU A 91 -6.14 -24.17 -18.85
C GLU A 91 -4.97 -23.33 -18.33
N THR A 92 -3.78 -23.46 -18.93
CA THR A 92 -2.62 -22.63 -18.55
C THR A 92 -2.83 -21.15 -18.88
N ALA A 93 -3.49 -20.83 -20.00
CA ALA A 93 -3.82 -19.45 -20.36
C ALA A 93 -4.85 -18.85 -19.39
N GLN A 94 -5.91 -19.60 -19.07
CA GLN A 94 -6.91 -19.18 -18.08
C GLN A 94 -6.32 -19.03 -16.69
N ARG A 95 -5.45 -19.97 -16.28
CA ARG A 95 -4.71 -19.88 -15.03
C ARG A 95 -3.81 -18.65 -15.00
N GLY A 96 -3.13 -18.33 -16.09
CA GLY A 96 -2.31 -17.11 -16.20
C GLY A 96 -3.13 -15.83 -16.00
N LEU A 97 -4.33 -15.75 -16.58
CA LEU A 97 -5.24 -14.62 -16.36
C LEU A 97 -5.70 -14.52 -14.90
N ALA A 98 -6.05 -15.66 -14.29
CA ALA A 98 -6.46 -15.71 -12.89
C ALA A 98 -5.31 -15.35 -11.92
N GLU A 99 -4.08 -15.81 -12.19
CA GLU A 99 -2.89 -15.45 -11.40
C GLU A 99 -2.56 -13.95 -11.53
N ASN A 100 -2.67 -13.37 -12.73
CA ASN A 100 -2.48 -11.93 -12.93
C ASN A 100 -3.52 -11.10 -12.16
N ALA A 101 -4.80 -11.47 -12.25
CA ALA A 101 -5.86 -10.79 -11.51
C ALA A 101 -5.70 -10.94 -9.98
N LYS A 102 -5.27 -12.13 -9.53
CA LYS A 102 -4.92 -12.36 -8.12
C LYS A 102 -3.78 -11.44 -7.68
N GLN A 103 -2.72 -11.33 -8.49
CA GLN A 103 -1.57 -10.48 -8.17
C GLN A 103 -1.94 -8.99 -8.12
N GLU A 104 -2.83 -8.54 -9.00
CA GLU A 104 -3.37 -7.18 -8.97
C GLU A 104 -4.16 -6.92 -7.68
N ILE A 105 -5.03 -7.85 -7.28
CA ILE A 105 -5.79 -7.75 -6.03
C ILE A 105 -4.87 -7.79 -4.81
N GLU A 106 -3.84 -8.66 -4.80
CA GLU A 106 -2.86 -8.72 -3.71
C GLU A 106 -2.11 -7.40 -3.57
N LYS A 107 -1.70 -6.78 -4.68
CA LYS A 107 -1.05 -5.47 -4.68
C LYS A 107 -1.99 -4.37 -4.14
N ASP A 108 -3.22 -4.32 -4.61
CA ASP A 108 -4.20 -3.32 -4.17
C ASP A 108 -4.52 -3.49 -2.68
N LEU A 109 -4.57 -4.73 -2.20
CA LEU A 109 -4.77 -5.05 -0.79
C LEU A 109 -3.57 -4.62 0.06
N ASP A 110 -2.35 -4.85 -0.41
CA ASP A 110 -1.13 -4.39 0.24
C ASP A 110 -1.09 -2.85 0.32
N ASP A 111 -1.39 -2.16 -0.79
CA ASP A 111 -1.42 -0.69 -0.85
C ASP A 111 -2.50 -0.12 0.07
N LEU A 112 -3.70 -0.70 0.07
CA LEU A 112 -4.78 -0.29 0.98
C LEU A 112 -4.41 -0.54 2.44
N SER A 113 -3.81 -1.69 2.75
CA SER A 113 -3.38 -2.03 4.11
C SER A 113 -2.32 -1.07 4.62
N ALA A 114 -1.33 -0.73 3.80
CA ALA A 114 -0.29 0.23 4.13
C ALA A 114 -0.89 1.61 4.43
N ASN A 115 -1.84 2.07 3.61
CA ASN A 115 -2.53 3.34 3.81
C ASN A 115 -3.37 3.34 5.10
N LEU A 116 -4.13 2.28 5.36
CA LEU A 116 -4.97 2.17 6.56
C LEU A 116 -4.11 2.12 7.83
N PHE A 117 -3.00 1.39 7.82
CA PHE A 117 -2.05 1.36 8.94
C PHE A 117 -1.40 2.73 9.15
N ASN A 118 -0.99 3.43 8.09
CA ASN A 118 -0.41 4.76 8.20
C ASN A 118 -1.41 5.78 8.76
N GLN A 119 -2.67 5.74 8.31
CA GLN A 119 -3.72 6.60 8.83
C GLN A 119 -4.01 6.29 10.30
N ALA A 120 -4.13 5.02 10.67
CA ALA A 120 -4.33 4.61 12.05
C ALA A 120 -3.17 5.06 12.95
N ASN A 121 -1.93 4.88 12.51
CA ASN A 121 -0.75 5.32 13.24
C ASN A 121 -0.74 6.84 13.42
N THR A 122 -1.12 7.60 12.38
CA THR A 122 -1.22 9.06 12.46
C THR A 122 -2.29 9.49 13.46
N MET A 123 -3.47 8.89 13.42
CA MET A 123 -4.57 9.19 14.35
C MET A 123 -4.18 8.85 15.80
N VAL A 124 -3.50 7.72 16.01
CA VAL A 124 -3.03 7.32 17.35
C VAL A 124 -1.93 8.25 17.83
N ALA A 125 -0.99 8.66 16.96
CA ALA A 125 0.04 9.62 17.31
C ALA A 125 -0.56 10.99 17.69
N GLU A 126 -1.52 11.46 16.91
CA GLU A 126 -2.26 12.71 17.20
C GLU A 126 -3.00 12.62 18.53
N ALA A 127 -3.72 11.53 18.80
CA ALA A 127 -4.41 11.34 20.07
C ALA A 127 -3.45 11.28 21.27
N ARG A 128 -2.30 10.62 21.12
CA ARG A 128 -1.25 10.59 22.16
C ARG A 128 -0.66 11.97 22.39
N PHE A 129 -0.42 12.73 21.33
CA PHE A 129 0.08 14.10 21.42
C PHE A 129 -0.93 15.04 22.09
N ALA A 130 -2.19 14.98 21.68
CA ALA A 130 -3.27 15.76 22.28
C ALA A 130 -3.43 15.46 23.78
N ARG A 131 -3.38 14.17 24.16
CA ARG A 131 -3.41 13.75 25.56
C ARG A 131 -2.22 14.31 26.34
N ALA A 132 -1.00 14.16 25.83
CA ALA A 132 0.20 14.70 26.48
C ALA A 132 0.17 16.23 26.62
N MET A 133 -0.36 16.95 25.63
CA MET A 133 -0.55 18.40 25.71
C MET A 133 -1.63 18.79 26.71
N SER A 134 -2.72 18.02 26.81
CA SER A 134 -3.75 18.26 27.83
C SER A 134 -3.24 18.02 29.24
N GLU A 135 -2.43 16.97 29.43
CA GLU A 135 -1.82 16.61 30.70
C GLU A 135 -0.82 17.69 31.15
N ARG A 136 0.05 18.17 30.24
CA ARG A 136 0.94 19.30 30.55
C ARG A 136 0.20 20.57 30.96
N LYS A 137 -0.89 20.91 30.27
CA LYS A 137 -1.71 22.08 30.64
C LYS A 137 -2.39 21.90 31.99
N ALA A 138 -2.81 20.68 32.33
CA ALA A 138 -3.34 20.36 33.64
C ALA A 138 -2.26 20.52 34.72
N ASP A 139 -1.06 19.99 34.50
CA ASP A 139 0.08 20.13 35.42
C ASP A 139 0.48 21.61 35.63
N GLU A 140 0.53 22.40 34.56
CA GLU A 140 0.80 23.84 34.62
C GLU A 140 -0.29 24.57 35.41
N ALA A 141 -1.56 24.27 35.14
CA ALA A 141 -2.68 24.85 35.89
C ALA A 141 -2.61 24.46 37.37
N GLU A 142 -2.33 23.21 37.70
CA GLU A 142 -2.14 22.75 39.09
C GLU A 142 -0.97 23.46 39.78
N ALA A 143 0.16 23.66 39.10
CA ALA A 143 1.30 24.38 39.65
C ALA A 143 0.97 25.87 39.92
N THR A 144 0.26 26.52 38.99
CA THR A 144 -0.20 27.90 39.19
C THR A 144 -1.19 28.01 40.35
N LEU A 145 -2.16 27.08 40.44
CA LEU A 145 -3.12 27.04 41.54
C LEU A 145 -2.42 26.86 42.88
N ARG A 146 -1.45 25.93 42.97
CA ARG A 146 -0.64 25.74 44.18
C ARG A 146 0.09 27.01 44.59
N SER A 147 0.73 27.70 43.65
CA SER A 147 1.39 28.97 43.94
C SER A 147 0.41 30.05 44.40
N THR A 148 -0.79 30.13 43.79
CA THR A 148 -1.81 31.08 44.25
C THR A 148 -2.37 30.73 45.63
N GLU A 149 -2.52 29.44 45.95
CA GLU A 149 -2.94 28.97 47.26
C GLU A 149 -1.92 29.37 48.34
N GLU A 150 -0.62 29.23 48.06
CA GLU A 150 0.45 29.69 48.96
C GLU A 150 0.38 31.20 49.21
N VAL A 151 0.17 32.01 48.17
CA VAL A 151 0.04 33.48 48.30
C VAL A 151 -1.21 33.87 49.08
N VAL A 152 -2.35 33.21 48.83
CA VAL A 152 -3.60 33.47 49.57
C VAL A 152 -3.46 33.06 51.03
N GLY A 153 -2.81 31.94 51.32
CA GLY A 153 -2.50 31.52 52.69
C GLY A 153 -1.61 32.53 53.43
N ALA A 154 -0.60 33.09 52.74
CA ALA A 154 0.24 34.16 53.29
C ALA A 154 -0.57 35.44 53.56
N LEU A 155 -1.43 35.86 52.62
CA LEU A 155 -2.31 37.03 52.78
C LEU A 155 -3.31 36.84 53.93
N GLN A 156 -3.89 35.65 54.06
CA GLN A 156 -4.80 35.32 55.16
C GLN A 156 -4.10 35.44 56.51
N THR A 157 -2.86 34.94 56.60
CA THR A 157 -2.04 35.04 57.83
C THR A 157 -1.71 36.51 58.15
N GLN A 158 -1.36 37.31 57.14
CA GLN A 158 -1.12 38.75 57.31
C GLN A 158 -2.38 39.49 57.75
N MET A 159 -3.54 39.22 57.13
CA MET A 159 -4.82 39.83 57.50
C MET A 159 -5.21 39.48 58.93
N GLN A 160 -5.02 38.22 59.34
CA GLN A 160 -5.25 37.79 60.72
C GLN A 160 -4.38 38.57 61.71
N SER A 161 -3.08 38.75 61.40
CA SER A 161 -2.19 39.56 62.25
C SER A 161 -2.62 41.03 62.33
N LEU A 162 -3.09 41.61 61.22
CA LEU A 162 -3.57 42.99 61.18
C LEU A 162 -4.89 43.14 61.94
N ILE A 163 -5.80 42.16 61.88
CA ILE A 163 -7.03 42.16 62.67
C ILE A 163 -6.69 42.11 64.16
N GLU A 164 -5.76 41.25 64.56
CA GLU A 164 -5.30 41.16 65.95
C GLU A 164 -4.60 42.45 66.44
N GLU A 165 -3.84 43.12 65.58
CA GLU A 165 -3.26 44.44 65.89
C GLU A 165 -4.33 45.53 65.97
N LYS A 166 -5.28 45.55 65.03
CA LYS A 166 -6.40 46.49 64.97
C LYS A 166 -7.31 46.33 66.20
N ASP A 167 -7.58 45.11 66.64
CA ASP A 167 -8.38 44.83 67.83
C ASP A 167 -7.64 45.24 69.11
N ARG A 168 -6.31 45.03 69.19
CA ARG A 168 -5.47 45.56 70.29
C ARG A 168 -5.47 47.09 70.32
N ALA A 169 -5.26 47.73 69.17
CA ALA A 169 -5.29 49.19 69.07
C ALA A 169 -6.68 49.77 69.38
N GLU A 170 -7.76 49.09 69.02
CA GLU A 170 -9.12 49.47 69.41
C GLU A 170 -9.32 49.34 70.92
N GLN A 171 -8.84 48.28 71.56
CA GLN A 171 -8.87 48.14 73.01
C GLN A 171 -8.10 49.26 73.71
N GLU A 172 -6.86 49.53 73.28
CA GLU A 172 -6.05 50.64 73.79
C GLU A 172 -6.73 52.00 73.55
N SER A 173 -7.29 52.21 72.36
CA SER A 173 -8.03 53.44 72.03
C SER A 173 -9.27 53.61 72.89
N GLN A 174 -10.00 52.52 73.16
CA GLN A 174 -11.16 52.53 74.05
C GLN A 174 -10.76 52.80 75.49
N GLU A 175 -9.68 52.20 75.98
CA GLU A 175 -9.12 52.48 77.31
C GLU A 175 -8.68 53.95 77.42
N LEU A 176 -7.96 54.48 76.42
CA LEU A 176 -7.63 55.89 76.33
C LEU A 176 -8.87 56.78 76.29
N ARG A 177 -9.93 56.38 75.57
CA ARG A 177 -11.22 57.09 75.54
C ARG A 177 -11.91 57.08 76.91
N GLN A 178 -11.77 56.01 77.67
CA GLN A 178 -12.34 55.89 79.02
C GLN A 178 -11.53 56.71 80.04
N LEU A 179 -10.20 56.78 79.89
CA LEU A 179 -9.32 57.65 80.69
C LEU A 179 -9.52 59.14 80.36
N MET A 180 -9.75 59.48 79.08
CA MET A 180 -10.04 60.83 78.58
C MET A 180 -11.54 61.14 78.65
N GLY A 181 -12.12 61.09 79.85
CA GLY A 181 -13.54 61.36 80.09
C GLY A 181 -14.04 62.68 79.47
N LYS A 182 -15.15 62.60 78.71
CA LYS A 182 -15.99 63.72 78.21
C LYS A 182 -15.28 64.91 77.53
N GLY A 183 -14.06 64.74 77.01
CA GLY A 183 -13.43 65.73 76.13
C GLY A 183 -13.99 65.62 74.71
N LYS A 184 -14.56 66.71 74.16
CA LYS A 184 -15.05 66.76 72.78
C LYS A 184 -13.89 66.50 71.81
N TRP A 185 -13.87 65.32 71.19
CA TRP A 185 -13.02 65.04 70.04
C TRP A 185 -13.54 65.87 68.86
N VAL A 186 -12.73 66.81 68.38
CA VAL A 186 -13.02 67.62 67.19
C VAL A 186 -12.31 66.95 66.01
N PRO A 187 -13.04 66.39 65.03
CA PRO A 187 -12.43 65.98 63.77
C PRO A 187 -11.83 67.22 63.11
N ASN A 188 -10.53 67.18 62.81
CA ASN A 188 -9.88 68.26 62.08
C ASN A 188 -10.40 68.24 60.64
N ASP A 189 -11.32 69.16 60.33
CA ASP A 189 -11.94 69.37 59.01
C ASP A 189 -10.97 70.00 57.98
N SER A 190 -9.67 69.76 58.14
CA SER A 190 -8.63 70.09 57.14
C SER A 190 -8.46 68.94 56.14
N ALA A 191 -9.54 68.21 55.84
CA ALA A 191 -9.57 67.25 54.75
C ALA A 191 -9.77 68.02 53.44
N LEU A 192 -8.68 68.17 52.70
CA LEU A 192 -8.70 68.65 51.31
C LEU A 192 -9.76 67.89 50.50
N SER A 193 -10.39 68.60 49.57
CA SER A 193 -11.49 68.07 48.76
C SER A 193 -11.16 66.69 48.13
N PRO A 194 -12.10 65.72 48.11
CA PRO A 194 -11.85 64.36 47.59
C PRO A 194 -11.38 64.28 46.14
N LEU A 195 -11.47 65.38 45.39
CA LEU A 195 -11.06 65.46 43.98
C LEU A 195 -9.56 65.76 43.80
N GLU A 196 -8.88 66.27 44.82
CA GLU A 196 -7.43 66.54 44.78
C GLU A 196 -6.58 65.38 45.33
N MET A 197 -7.19 64.46 46.07
CA MET A 197 -6.54 63.25 46.63
C MET A 197 -6.67 62.01 45.74
N ALA A 198 -7.02 62.16 44.46
CA ALA A 198 -6.92 61.04 43.53
C ALA A 198 -5.42 60.68 43.37
N PRO A 199 -5.00 59.42 43.62
CA PRO A 199 -3.63 59.01 43.34
C PRO A 199 -3.36 59.24 41.86
N LYS A 200 -2.49 60.20 41.53
CA LYS A 200 -1.93 60.30 40.18
C LYS A 200 -1.11 59.03 39.99
N LEU A 201 -1.68 58.05 39.30
CA LEU A 201 -0.97 56.88 38.82
C LEU A 201 0.15 57.38 37.90
N SER A 202 1.36 57.50 38.44
CA SER A 202 2.56 57.69 37.65
C SER A 202 2.87 56.36 36.97
N THR A 203 2.21 56.10 35.84
CA THR A 203 2.57 54.96 35.01
C THR A 203 4.01 55.15 34.52
N THR A 204 4.90 54.22 34.90
CA THR A 204 6.31 54.18 34.45
C THR A 204 6.46 53.50 33.07
N TYR A 205 5.38 52.86 32.59
CA TYR A 205 5.37 52.17 31.31
C TYR A 205 5.35 53.16 30.13
N LEU A 206 6.49 53.25 29.46
CA LEU A 206 6.77 54.20 28.38
C LEU A 206 5.72 54.19 27.25
N PRO A 207 5.24 53.04 26.73
CA PRO A 207 4.21 53.03 25.67
C PRO A 207 2.90 53.69 26.10
N TYR A 208 2.51 53.54 27.37
CA TYR A 208 1.29 54.18 27.88
C TYR A 208 1.48 55.68 28.12
N GLN A 209 2.68 56.11 28.51
CA GLN A 209 3.01 57.54 28.60
C GLN A 209 2.96 58.20 27.21
N GLU A 210 3.51 57.55 26.19
CA GLU A 210 3.42 57.97 24.79
C GLU A 210 1.96 58.04 24.30
N PHE A 211 1.12 57.07 24.67
CA PHE A 211 -0.32 57.08 24.40
C PHE A 211 -1.05 58.27 25.04
N LEU A 212 -0.75 58.60 26.30
CA LEU A 212 -1.36 59.75 26.97
C LEU A 212 -0.94 61.07 26.30
N LEU A 213 0.32 61.20 25.89
CA LEU A 213 0.81 62.35 25.13
C LEU A 213 0.11 62.45 23.77
N PHE A 214 -0.06 61.34 23.07
CA PHE A 214 -0.83 61.27 21.82
C PHE A 214 -2.27 61.76 22.00
N ASN A 215 -2.98 61.30 23.04
CA ASN A 215 -4.33 61.76 23.34
C ASN A 215 -4.40 63.26 23.65
N SER A 216 -3.42 63.78 24.38
CA SER A 216 -3.34 65.22 24.67
C SER A 216 -3.15 66.04 23.39
N HIS A 217 -2.33 65.55 22.46
CA HIS A 217 -2.09 66.18 21.16
C HIS A 217 -3.35 66.16 20.28
N LEU A 218 -4.07 65.04 20.19
CA LEU A 218 -5.34 64.96 19.46
C LEU A 218 -6.41 65.90 20.03
N ARG A 219 -6.47 66.03 21.36
CA ARG A 219 -7.40 66.98 22.02
C ARG A 219 -7.03 68.43 21.71
N SER A 220 -5.73 68.75 21.66
CA SER A 220 -5.24 70.08 21.26
C SER A 220 -5.58 70.41 19.81
N ILE A 221 -5.42 69.45 18.89
CA ILE A 221 -5.78 69.63 17.48
C ILE A 221 -7.29 69.80 17.32
N ARG A 222 -8.10 69.00 18.03
CA ARG A 222 -9.57 69.12 18.00
C ARG A 222 -10.06 70.49 18.46
N SER A 223 -9.34 71.16 19.35
CA SER A 223 -9.66 72.52 19.80
C SER A 223 -9.32 73.60 18.76
N SER A 224 -8.56 73.26 17.72
CA SER A 224 -8.14 74.13 16.62
C SER A 224 -8.91 73.76 15.35
N ARG A 225 -9.92 74.55 14.97
CA ARG A 225 -10.80 74.25 13.83
C ARG A 225 -10.12 74.55 12.47
N GLU A 226 -9.90 73.49 11.69
CA GLU A 226 -9.49 73.38 10.25
C GLU A 226 -8.15 74.03 9.80
N PRO A 227 -7.36 73.35 8.92
CA PRO A 227 -7.61 72.08 8.22
C PRO A 227 -7.20 70.81 9.02
N PRO A 228 -7.67 69.61 8.63
CA PRO A 228 -7.26 68.35 9.26
C PRO A 228 -5.76 68.09 9.06
N PRO A 229 -5.03 67.63 10.09
CA PRO A 229 -3.60 67.38 9.99
C PRO A 229 -3.32 66.26 8.98
N LEU A 230 -2.29 66.45 8.15
CA LEU A 230 -1.82 65.42 7.22
C LEU A 230 -1.41 64.18 8.03
N ILE A 231 -1.83 63.00 7.60
CA ILE A 231 -1.67 61.75 8.36
C ILE A 231 -0.21 61.39 8.61
N ILE A 232 0.68 61.82 7.71
CA ILE A 232 2.13 61.70 7.89
C ILE A 232 2.63 62.36 9.19
N THR A 233 1.99 63.44 9.65
CA THR A 233 2.34 64.11 10.91
C THR A 233 1.91 63.32 12.14
N LEU A 234 0.86 62.52 12.03
CA LEU A 234 0.37 61.67 13.12
C LEU A 234 1.22 60.39 13.25
N ILE A 235 1.65 59.80 12.13
CA ILE A 235 2.49 58.58 12.10
C ILE A 235 3.88 58.84 12.71
N GLN A 236 4.39 60.07 12.60
CA GLN A 236 5.67 60.48 13.21
C GLN A 236 5.62 60.58 14.74
N LEU A 237 4.45 60.50 15.38
CA LEU A 237 4.34 60.53 16.83
C LEU A 237 4.87 59.22 17.44
N ALA A 238 5.63 59.33 18.53
CA ALA A 238 6.36 58.21 19.15
C ALA A 238 5.49 56.96 19.39
N PHE A 239 4.24 57.17 19.83
CA PHE A 239 3.29 56.07 20.07
C PHE A 239 2.96 55.26 18.81
N LEU A 240 2.61 55.94 17.70
CA LEU A 240 2.22 55.28 16.44
C LEU A 240 3.44 54.71 15.71
N SER A 241 4.58 55.41 15.76
CA SER A 241 5.84 54.89 15.22
C SER A 241 6.30 53.62 15.92
N ARG A 242 6.15 53.55 17.25
CA ARG A 242 6.44 52.33 18.02
C ARG A 242 5.53 51.18 17.62
N LEU A 243 4.20 51.42 17.54
CA LEU A 243 3.26 50.40 17.07
C LEU A 243 3.63 49.88 15.67
N GLN A 244 3.97 50.77 14.74
CA GLN A 244 4.35 50.37 13.38
C GLN A 244 5.64 49.53 13.32
N ASN A 245 6.58 49.76 14.25
CA ASN A 245 7.86 49.05 14.32
C ASN A 245 7.81 47.77 15.16
N GLU A 246 7.00 47.74 16.22
CA GLU A 246 6.93 46.63 17.19
C GLU A 246 5.81 45.61 16.87
N ASP A 247 4.72 45.99 16.18
CA ASP A 247 3.67 45.03 15.77
C ASP A 247 4.04 44.25 14.50
N SER A 248 3.79 42.94 14.55
CA SER A 248 3.98 41.99 13.44
C SER A 248 2.70 41.71 12.64
N ASP A 249 1.61 42.45 12.92
CA ASP A 249 0.27 42.24 12.34
C ASP A 249 -0.04 43.32 11.26
N PRO A 250 -0.48 42.96 10.03
CA PRO A 250 -0.57 43.88 8.90
C PRO A 250 -1.75 44.88 8.94
N THR A 251 -2.49 44.94 10.04
CA THR A 251 -3.74 45.72 10.19
C THR A 251 -3.53 47.21 10.48
N LEU A 252 -2.33 47.63 10.91
CA LEU A 252 -1.99 49.03 11.23
C LEU A 252 -1.09 49.69 10.16
N ARG A 253 -1.15 49.24 8.90
CA ARG A 253 -0.41 49.87 7.79
C ARG A 253 -1.15 51.11 7.26
N LEU A 254 -1.17 52.17 8.07
CA LEU A 254 -1.76 53.47 7.70
C LEU A 254 -1.08 54.11 6.48
N ASP A 255 0.17 53.72 6.17
CA ASP A 255 0.93 54.17 5.01
C ASP A 255 0.39 53.62 3.66
N PHE A 256 -0.33 52.50 3.68
CA PHE A 256 -0.82 51.82 2.47
C PHE A 256 -2.28 52.14 2.14
N ALA A 257 -2.96 52.98 2.93
CA ALA A 257 -4.36 53.31 2.71
C ALA A 257 -4.49 54.37 1.59
N PRO A 258 -5.01 54.01 0.39
CA PRO A 258 -5.02 54.90 -0.77
C PRO A 258 -6.03 56.06 -0.66
N SER A 259 -6.87 56.09 0.38
CA SER A 259 -7.89 57.11 0.62
C SER A 259 -7.44 58.22 1.58
N LEU A 260 -6.16 58.27 1.97
CA LEU A 260 -5.63 59.15 3.01
C LEU A 260 -4.45 60.03 2.56
N ASN A 261 -4.12 60.02 1.26
CA ASN A 261 -3.25 60.99 0.58
C ASN A 261 -4.06 61.98 -0.23
#